data_AF-A0A3S0C435-F1
#
_entry.id   AF-A0A3S0C435-F1
#
_cell.length_a   1.000
_cell.length_b   1.000
_cell.length_c   1.000
_cell.angle_alpha   90.00
_cell.angle_beta   90.00
_cell.angle_gamma   90.00
#
_symmetry.space_group_name_H-M   'P 1'
#
loop_
_entity.id
_entity.type
_entity.pdbx_description
1 polymer ?
#
loop_
_entity_poly.entity_id
_entity_poly.type
_entity_poly.pdbx_seq_one_letter_code
_entity_poly.pdbx_strand_id
1 'polypeptide(L)'
;MPRNGPIDAARNRLVLLVVAVVLSVFSVSCSTQRDAPAPQSTMTVQVSPDTDPAQLRTELTAAVMVPRSWVISRSPGRLSPDVRAVIDNSAVVALAADDRLAVGGTVRDDPAVLIRSRAIGTKGLIVSLTNRRDEPEEVTVATGALGLVGQIRAIDAWTEREYTSHDGQLGGIVGAGDTLLLQIV
;
A
#
# COMPACT_ATOMS: atom_id res chain seq x y z
N MET A 1 49.97 62.55 -3.91
CA MET A 1 50.94 62.67 -5.05
C MET A 1 52.31 62.96 -4.46
N PRO A 2 53.46 62.46 -4.96
CA PRO A 2 53.78 61.66 -6.18
C PRO A 2 54.13 60.18 -5.81
N ARG A 3 54.15 59.12 -6.63
CA ARG A 3 54.63 58.78 -8.00
C ARG A 3 56.15 58.54 -8.14
N ASN A 4 56.50 57.26 -8.33
CA ASN A 4 57.52 56.67 -9.24
C ASN A 4 58.52 55.71 -8.56
N GLY A 5 58.59 54.46 -9.08
CA GLY A 5 59.65 53.47 -8.81
C GLY A 5 60.99 53.84 -9.48
N PRO A 6 61.86 52.91 -9.96
CA PRO A 6 61.69 51.44 -10.11
C PRO A 6 62.93 50.54 -9.76
N ILE A 7 62.68 49.23 -9.65
CA ILE A 7 63.38 48.07 -10.27
C ILE A 7 64.84 47.66 -9.87
N ASP A 8 65.01 46.32 -9.83
CA ASP A 8 66.22 45.47 -9.89
C ASP A 8 66.96 45.10 -8.59
N ALA A 9 67.44 43.87 -8.36
CA ALA A 9 67.32 42.59 -9.06
C ALA A 9 67.92 41.43 -8.20
N ALA A 10 67.34 40.25 -8.40
CA ALA A 10 68.01 38.94 -8.54
C ALA A 10 68.71 38.22 -7.36
N ARG A 11 68.10 37.08 -6.98
CA ARG A 11 68.64 35.68 -7.01
C ARG A 11 67.61 34.79 -6.29
N ASN A 12 66.75 33.98 -6.87
CA ASN A 12 66.72 33.01 -7.99
C ASN A 12 67.38 31.65 -7.73
N ARG A 13 66.60 30.60 -8.05
CA ARG A 13 66.80 29.12 -7.98
C ARG A 13 66.28 28.46 -6.70
N LEU A 14 65.37 27.47 -6.71
CA LEU A 14 65.01 26.46 -7.71
C LEU A 14 63.58 25.94 -7.33
N VAL A 15 62.57 26.00 -8.21
CA VAL A 15 61.98 24.85 -8.98
C VAL A 15 61.03 23.97 -8.14
N LEU A 16 59.77 23.69 -8.47
CA LEU A 16 58.89 23.98 -9.62
C LEU A 16 57.44 23.58 -9.22
N LEU A 17 56.45 24.38 -9.64
CA LEU A 17 55.17 24.03 -10.33
C LEU A 17 54.25 22.91 -9.76
N VAL A 18 52.90 23.01 -9.63
CA VAL A 18 51.80 23.78 -10.29
C VAL A 18 50.59 23.74 -9.30
N VAL A 19 49.96 24.81 -8.79
CA VAL A 19 48.86 25.70 -9.32
C VAL A 19 47.58 24.92 -9.72
N ALA A 20 46.32 25.22 -9.33
CA ALA A 20 45.53 26.46 -9.15
C ALA A 20 44.50 26.28 -7.99
N VAL A 21 44.14 27.23 -7.11
CA VAL A 21 43.59 28.61 -7.23
C VAL A 21 42.14 28.70 -7.76
N VAL A 22 41.19 28.79 -6.81
CA VAL A 22 40.11 29.79 -6.63
C VAL A 22 39.36 30.29 -7.89
N LEU A 23 38.04 30.14 -7.94
CA LEU A 23 37.07 31.26 -7.88
C LEU A 23 35.61 30.80 -7.94
N SER A 24 34.81 31.46 -7.12
CA SER A 24 33.37 31.38 -6.99
C SER A 24 32.63 31.57 -8.32
N VAL A 25 31.74 30.65 -8.65
CA VAL A 25 30.57 30.91 -9.50
C VAL A 25 29.36 30.44 -8.73
N PHE A 26 28.39 31.34 -8.58
CA PHE A 26 27.04 31.06 -8.13
C PHE A 26 26.47 29.91 -8.96
N SER A 27 26.52 28.70 -8.43
CA SER A 27 25.56 27.67 -8.81
C SER A 27 24.41 27.83 -7.83
N VAL A 28 23.28 28.31 -8.33
CA VAL A 28 21.97 27.97 -7.80
C VAL A 28 21.93 26.45 -7.78
N SER A 29 22.36 25.84 -6.67
CA SER A 29 21.99 24.47 -6.38
C SER A 29 20.49 24.53 -6.17
N CYS A 30 19.75 24.24 -7.24
CA CYS A 30 18.52 23.50 -7.11
C CYS A 30 18.88 22.27 -6.28
N SER A 31 18.76 22.39 -4.96
CA SER A 31 18.51 21.27 -4.10
C SER A 31 17.14 20.75 -4.55
N THR A 32 17.15 19.94 -5.61
CA THR A 32 16.15 18.90 -5.78
C THR A 32 16.40 17.96 -4.62
N GLN A 33 15.95 18.39 -3.44
CA GLN A 33 15.55 17.52 -2.37
C GLN A 33 14.49 16.65 -3.04
N ARG A 34 14.93 15.51 -3.57
CA ARG A 34 14.03 14.41 -3.84
C ARG A 34 13.37 14.21 -2.49
N ASP A 35 12.11 14.59 -2.40
CA ASP A 35 11.26 14.14 -1.32
C ASP A 35 11.49 12.63 -1.25
N ALA A 36 12.27 12.20 -0.26
CA ALA A 36 12.28 10.81 0.09
C ALA A 36 10.79 10.52 0.37
N PRO A 37 10.17 9.56 -0.33
CA PRO A 37 8.78 9.23 -0.05
C PRO A 37 8.70 9.02 1.46
N ALA A 38 7.78 9.74 2.12
CA ALA A 38 7.55 9.59 3.54
C ALA A 38 7.52 8.09 3.86
N PRO A 39 8.15 7.63 4.95
CA PRO A 39 8.24 6.21 5.24
C PRO A 39 6.84 5.63 5.16
N GLN A 40 6.61 4.74 4.19
CA GLN A 40 5.34 4.05 4.07
C GLN A 40 5.14 3.33 5.39
N SER A 41 4.11 3.72 6.13
CA SER A 41 3.82 3.16 7.46
C SER A 41 3.73 1.65 7.33
N THR A 42 4.78 0.95 7.77
CA THR A 42 4.84 -0.50 7.66
C THR A 42 3.92 -1.10 8.70
N MET A 43 2.95 -1.89 8.26
CA MET A 43 2.07 -2.65 9.15
C MET A 43 2.74 -3.97 9.51
N THR A 44 2.91 -4.23 10.80
CA THR A 44 3.35 -5.55 11.25
C THR A 44 2.12 -6.38 11.61
N VAL A 45 1.91 -7.47 10.90
CA VAL A 45 0.87 -8.47 11.23
C VAL A 45 1.52 -9.56 12.05
N GLN A 46 1.07 -9.70 13.30
CA GLN A 46 1.56 -10.76 14.19
C GLN A 46 0.76 -12.03 13.94
N VAL A 47 1.47 -13.13 13.71
CA VAL A 47 0.85 -14.44 13.47
C VAL A 47 1.43 -15.46 14.44
N SER A 48 0.53 -16.16 15.11
CA SER A 48 0.81 -17.23 16.06
C SER A 48 0.03 -18.50 15.69
N PRO A 49 0.37 -19.66 16.27
CA PRO A 49 -0.33 -20.93 15.99
C PRO A 49 -1.84 -20.92 16.31
N ASP A 50 -2.27 -20.05 17.21
CA ASP A 50 -3.65 -19.85 17.68
C ASP A 50 -4.37 -18.69 16.98
N THR A 51 -3.75 -18.05 15.98
CA THR A 51 -4.39 -17.01 15.18
C THR A 51 -5.63 -17.58 14.47
N ASP A 52 -6.77 -16.91 14.65
CA ASP A 52 -8.00 -17.20 13.91
C ASP A 52 -7.85 -16.81 12.43
N PRO A 53 -8.00 -17.76 11.47
CA PRO A 53 -7.92 -17.45 10.05
C PRO A 53 -8.89 -16.36 9.59
N ALA A 54 -10.09 -16.26 10.17
CA ALA A 54 -11.09 -15.26 9.79
C ALA A 54 -10.63 -13.85 10.20
N GLN A 55 -10.15 -13.69 11.43
CA GLN A 55 -9.59 -12.43 11.91
C GLN A 55 -8.37 -12.02 11.09
N LEU A 56 -7.50 -12.98 10.75
CA LEU A 56 -6.35 -12.71 9.88
C LEU A 56 -6.80 -12.24 8.49
N ARG A 57 -7.76 -12.90 7.83
CA ARG A 57 -8.32 -12.43 6.55
C ARG A 57 -8.86 -11.01 6.65
N THR A 58 -9.57 -10.68 7.71
CA THR A 58 -10.09 -9.33 7.96
C THR A 58 -8.97 -8.31 8.13
N GLU A 59 -7.94 -8.62 8.92
CA GLU A 59 -6.77 -7.75 9.11
C GLU A 59 -6.02 -7.50 7.80
N LEU A 60 -5.77 -8.56 7.02
CA LEU A 60 -5.08 -8.47 5.74
C LEU A 60 -5.92 -7.73 4.69
N THR A 61 -7.24 -7.93 4.67
CA THR A 61 -8.15 -7.17 3.81
C THR A 61 -8.13 -5.68 4.15
N ALA A 62 -8.10 -5.33 5.43
CA ALA A 62 -7.96 -3.95 5.86
C ALA A 62 -6.62 -3.33 5.41
N ALA A 63 -5.54 -4.13 5.42
CA ALA A 63 -4.25 -3.73 4.88
C ALA A 63 -4.29 -3.52 3.36
N VAL A 64 -4.96 -4.40 2.61
CA VAL A 64 -5.15 -4.25 1.16
C VAL A 64 -5.95 -2.99 0.83
N MET A 65 -6.91 -2.59 1.65
CA MET A 65 -7.70 -1.38 1.40
C MET A 65 -6.94 -0.07 1.66
N VAL A 66 -5.82 -0.12 2.38
CA VAL A 66 -4.96 1.03 2.66
C VAL A 66 -3.55 0.68 2.21
N PRO A 67 -3.18 0.93 0.94
CA PRO A 67 -1.95 0.41 0.34
C PRO A 67 -0.72 0.85 1.13
N ARG A 68 -0.22 -0.08 1.94
CA ARG A 68 0.93 0.09 2.83
C ARG A 68 1.77 -1.18 2.81
N SER A 69 3.09 -1.04 2.97
CA SER A 69 3.94 -2.19 3.17
C SER A 69 3.53 -2.93 4.43
N TRP A 70 3.59 -4.25 4.41
CA TRP A 70 3.26 -5.08 5.55
C TRP A 70 4.29 -6.18 5.71
N VAL A 71 4.58 -6.52 6.97
CA VAL A 71 5.54 -7.54 7.35
C VAL A 71 4.83 -8.52 8.26
N ILE A 72 4.93 -9.80 7.92
CA ILE A 72 4.38 -10.88 8.73
C ILE A 72 5.44 -11.29 9.75
N SER A 73 5.17 -11.00 11.01
CA SER A 73 5.97 -11.44 12.14
C SER A 73 5.38 -12.73 12.68
N ARG A 74 6.19 -13.78 12.76
CA ARG A 74 5.73 -15.12 13.19
C ARG A 74 6.28 -15.45 14.57
N SER A 75 5.41 -15.85 15.47
CA SER A 75 5.81 -16.45 16.75
C SER A 75 6.46 -17.81 16.53
N PRO A 76 7.38 -18.24 17.41
CA PRO A 76 7.94 -19.58 17.36
C PRO A 76 6.85 -20.65 17.42
N GLY A 77 6.83 -21.56 16.45
CA GLY A 77 5.83 -22.62 16.38
C GLY A 77 5.43 -22.96 14.95
N ARG A 78 4.73 -24.09 14.77
CA ARG A 78 4.18 -24.48 13.48
C ARG A 78 2.81 -23.82 13.31
N LEU A 79 2.68 -22.96 12.30
CA LEU A 79 1.38 -22.41 11.90
C LEU A 79 0.42 -23.52 11.48
N SER A 80 -0.86 -23.33 11.77
CA SER A 80 -1.92 -24.19 11.25
C SER A 80 -1.95 -24.13 9.70
N PRO A 81 -2.42 -25.19 9.02
CA PRO A 81 -2.60 -25.17 7.57
C PRO A 81 -3.48 -24.01 7.09
N ASP A 82 -4.53 -23.67 7.85
CA ASP A 82 -5.48 -22.62 7.48
C ASP A 82 -4.85 -21.23 7.54
N VAL A 83 -4.11 -20.93 8.62
CA VAL A 83 -3.35 -19.66 8.74
C VAL A 83 -2.31 -19.55 7.63
N ARG A 84 -1.63 -20.66 7.30
CA ARG A 84 -0.68 -20.67 6.18
C ARG A 84 -1.37 -20.40 4.84
N ALA A 85 -2.54 -21.00 4.60
CA ALA A 85 -3.31 -20.75 3.38
C ALA A 85 -3.73 -19.28 3.24
N VAL A 86 -4.06 -18.61 4.34
CA VAL A 86 -4.36 -17.16 4.34
C VAL A 86 -3.13 -16.34 3.97
N ILE A 87 -1.97 -16.65 4.55
CA ILE A 87 -0.71 -15.91 4.29
C ILE A 87 -0.20 -16.13 2.87
N ASP A 88 -0.30 -17.36 2.38
CA ASP A 88 0.24 -17.76 1.07
C ASP A 88 -0.78 -17.52 -0.07
N ASN A 89 -1.91 -16.84 0.19
CA ASN A 89 -2.92 -16.55 -0.81
C ASN A 89 -2.39 -15.55 -1.86
N SER A 90 -2.05 -16.08 -3.03
CA SER A 90 -1.44 -15.32 -4.12
C SER A 90 -2.33 -14.20 -4.68
N ALA A 91 -3.65 -14.38 -4.70
CA ALA A 91 -4.58 -13.36 -5.18
C ALA A 91 -4.54 -12.12 -4.29
N VAL A 92 -4.58 -12.31 -2.97
CA VAL A 92 -4.51 -11.20 -2.00
C VAL A 92 -3.14 -10.53 -2.00
N VAL A 93 -2.06 -11.31 -2.14
CA VAL A 93 -0.70 -10.76 -2.31
C VAL A 93 -0.60 -9.89 -3.56
N ALA A 94 -1.19 -10.32 -4.67
CA ALA A 94 -1.21 -9.52 -5.90
C ALA A 94 -2.00 -8.21 -5.74
N LEU A 95 -3.14 -8.24 -5.03
CA LEU A 95 -3.91 -7.03 -4.70
C LEU A 95 -3.15 -6.08 -3.76
N ALA A 96 -2.37 -6.61 -2.82
CA ALA A 96 -1.52 -5.81 -1.95
C ALA A 96 -0.36 -5.14 -2.72
N ALA A 97 0.15 -5.80 -3.77
CA ALA A 97 1.20 -5.31 -4.64
C ALA A 97 0.71 -4.40 -5.79
N ASP A 98 -0.58 -4.04 -5.82
CA ASP A 98 -1.16 -3.19 -6.86
C ASP A 98 -0.47 -1.81 -6.95
N ASP A 99 0.19 -1.56 -8.07
CA ASP A 99 1.00 -0.36 -8.35
C ASP A 99 0.18 0.95 -8.43
N ARG A 100 -1.14 0.86 -8.57
CA ARG A 100 -1.99 2.05 -8.57
C ARG A 100 -1.99 2.74 -7.20
N LEU A 101 -1.73 2.00 -6.12
CA LEU A 101 -1.61 2.52 -4.75
C LEU A 101 -2.77 3.46 -4.36
N ALA A 102 -3.96 3.26 -4.93
CA ALA A 102 -5.13 4.07 -4.58
C ALA A 102 -5.60 3.70 -3.17
N VAL A 103 -5.84 4.69 -2.32
CA VAL A 103 -6.44 4.45 -1.01
C VAL A 103 -7.92 4.12 -1.18
N GLY A 104 -8.39 3.10 -0.47
CA GLY A 104 -9.80 2.71 -0.48
C GLY A 104 -10.71 3.75 0.19
N GLY A 105 -11.90 3.93 -0.37
CA GLY A 105 -12.97 4.74 0.20
C GLY A 105 -13.95 3.90 1.02
N THR A 106 -14.52 4.50 2.06
CA THR A 106 -15.62 3.91 2.83
C THR A 106 -16.95 4.08 2.08
N VAL A 107 -17.67 2.98 1.89
CA VAL A 107 -19.04 2.97 1.31
C VAL A 107 -20.09 2.87 2.42
N ARG A 108 -19.83 2.05 3.45
CA ARG A 108 -20.65 1.92 4.67
C ARG A 108 -19.74 1.66 5.86
N ASP A 109 -20.00 2.31 6.99
CA ASP A 109 -19.30 2.08 8.25
C ASP A 109 -20.28 2.22 9.41
N ASP A 110 -20.70 1.09 9.95
CA ASP A 110 -21.59 1.00 11.11
C ASP A 110 -21.09 -0.08 12.08
N PRO A 111 -21.62 -0.16 13.30
CA PRO A 111 -21.14 -1.12 14.30
C PRO A 111 -21.19 -2.58 13.84
N ALA A 112 -22.11 -2.94 12.95
CA ALA A 112 -22.28 -4.30 12.48
C ALA A 112 -21.47 -4.60 11.21
N VAL A 113 -21.24 -3.61 10.34
CA VAL A 113 -20.66 -3.83 9.02
C VAL A 113 -19.73 -2.70 8.58
N LEU A 114 -18.62 -3.08 7.95
CA LEU A 114 -17.75 -2.19 7.19
C LEU A 114 -17.72 -2.60 5.72
N ILE A 115 -17.98 -1.64 4.83
CA ILE A 115 -17.80 -1.79 3.39
C ILE A 115 -16.84 -0.73 2.88
N ARG A 116 -15.81 -1.18 2.17
CA ARG A 116 -14.85 -0.31 1.49
C ARG A 116 -14.70 -0.71 0.04
N SER A 117 -14.35 0.24 -0.79
CA SER A 117 -13.99 -0.01 -2.19
C SER A 117 -12.65 0.64 -2.51
N ARG A 118 -11.85 -0.02 -3.34
CA ARG A 118 -10.54 0.48 -3.79
C ARG A 118 -10.38 0.22 -5.27
N ALA A 119 -9.92 1.21 -6.01
CA ALA A 119 -9.58 1.02 -7.41
C ALA A 119 -8.22 0.33 -7.54
N ILE A 120 -8.12 -0.66 -8.44
CA ILE A 120 -6.91 -1.44 -8.71
C ILE A 120 -6.60 -1.44 -10.21
N GLY A 121 -5.33 -1.55 -10.57
CA GLY A 121 -4.86 -1.49 -11.95
C GLY A 121 -5.44 -0.29 -12.71
N THR A 122 -5.63 -0.43 -14.02
CA THR A 122 -6.14 0.69 -14.83
C THR A 122 -7.64 0.94 -14.65
N LYS A 123 -8.44 -0.13 -14.54
CA LYS A 123 -9.92 -0.07 -14.55
C LYS A 123 -10.60 -1.00 -13.54
N GLY A 124 -9.83 -1.71 -12.71
CA GLY A 124 -10.40 -2.67 -11.76
C GLY A 124 -10.92 -2.00 -10.49
N LEU A 125 -11.80 -2.72 -9.79
CA LEU A 125 -12.34 -2.34 -8.49
C LEU A 125 -12.30 -3.56 -7.58
N ILE A 126 -11.87 -3.38 -6.34
CA ILE A 126 -12.08 -4.34 -5.26
C ILE A 126 -13.03 -3.76 -4.23
N VAL A 127 -13.78 -4.64 -3.57
CA VAL A 127 -14.75 -4.29 -2.53
C VAL A 127 -14.58 -5.25 -1.36
N SER A 128 -14.41 -4.72 -0.15
CA SER A 128 -14.42 -5.54 1.07
C SER A 128 -15.79 -5.44 1.72
N LEU A 129 -16.34 -6.60 2.09
CA LEU A 129 -17.60 -6.72 2.81
C LEU A 129 -17.29 -7.40 4.16
N THR A 130 -17.09 -6.61 5.20
CA THR A 130 -16.64 -7.11 6.51
C THR A 130 -17.80 -7.18 7.50
N ASN A 131 -18.06 -8.37 8.03
CA ASN A 131 -19.02 -8.58 9.10
C ASN A 131 -18.32 -8.38 10.44
N ARG A 132 -18.77 -7.38 11.22
CA ARG A 132 -18.23 -7.08 12.56
C ARG A 132 -19.03 -7.75 13.69
N ARG A 133 -20.09 -8.50 13.36
CA ARG A 133 -20.86 -9.27 14.33
C ARG A 133 -20.13 -10.55 14.72
N ASP A 134 -20.61 -11.16 15.80
CA ASP A 134 -20.17 -12.44 16.34
C ASP A 134 -20.91 -13.65 15.76
N GLU A 135 -21.83 -13.43 14.81
CA GLU A 135 -22.56 -14.46 14.07
C GLU A 135 -22.46 -14.23 12.55
N PRO A 136 -22.59 -15.29 11.72
CA PRO A 136 -22.65 -15.14 10.27
C PRO A 136 -23.85 -14.30 9.84
N GLU A 137 -23.63 -13.39 8.90
CA GLU A 137 -24.66 -12.44 8.45
C GLU A 137 -24.56 -12.22 6.93
N GLU A 138 -25.71 -11.92 6.31
CA GLU A 138 -25.72 -11.44 4.93
C GLU A 138 -25.16 -10.02 4.85
N VAL A 139 -24.02 -9.86 4.18
CA VAL A 139 -23.41 -8.57 3.91
C VAL A 139 -23.45 -8.28 2.43
N THR A 140 -24.20 -7.25 2.05
CA THR A 140 -24.35 -6.79 0.68
C THR A 140 -24.09 -5.30 0.53
N VAL A 141 -23.75 -4.89 -0.70
CA VAL A 141 -23.57 -3.51 -1.13
C VAL A 141 -24.40 -3.23 -2.37
N ALA A 142 -25.02 -2.05 -2.42
CA ALA A 142 -25.68 -1.58 -3.63
C ALA A 142 -24.63 -1.30 -4.72
N THR A 143 -24.75 -1.95 -5.87
CA THR A 143 -23.87 -1.75 -7.04
C THR A 143 -23.84 -0.28 -7.50
N GLY A 144 -24.97 0.43 -7.42
CA GLY A 144 -25.03 1.86 -7.69
C GLY A 144 -24.20 2.72 -6.73
N ALA A 145 -24.04 2.30 -5.47
CA ALA A 145 -23.18 2.99 -4.50
C ALA A 145 -21.68 2.81 -4.83
N LEU A 146 -21.35 1.78 -5.62
CA LEU A 146 -20.01 1.57 -6.18
C LEU A 146 -19.82 2.28 -7.53
N GLY A 147 -20.83 3.01 -8.02
CA GLY A 147 -20.82 3.63 -9.36
C GLY A 147 -20.90 2.62 -10.50
N LEU A 148 -21.42 1.41 -10.25
CA LEU A 148 -21.56 0.35 -11.23
C LEU A 148 -22.98 0.27 -11.77
N VAL A 149 -23.13 -0.15 -13.02
CA VAL A 149 -24.42 -0.27 -13.71
C VAL A 149 -24.50 -1.63 -14.40
N GLY A 150 -25.67 -2.26 -14.33
CA GLY A 150 -25.93 -3.57 -14.93
C GLY A 150 -25.67 -4.73 -13.97
N GLN A 151 -25.58 -5.94 -14.53
CA GLN A 151 -25.25 -7.14 -13.76
C GLN A 151 -23.73 -7.16 -13.52
N ILE A 152 -23.35 -7.22 -12.25
CA ILE A 152 -21.96 -7.19 -11.81
C ILE A 152 -21.53 -8.60 -11.42
N ARG A 153 -20.39 -9.03 -11.94
CA ARG A 153 -19.73 -10.26 -11.53
C ARG A 153 -18.50 -9.91 -10.71
N ALA A 154 -18.21 -10.72 -9.71
CA ALA A 154 -17.06 -10.56 -8.85
C ALA A 154 -16.51 -11.91 -8.41
N ILE A 155 -15.23 -11.95 -8.11
CA ILE A 155 -14.54 -13.14 -7.59
C ILE A 155 -14.04 -12.78 -6.20
N ASP A 156 -14.37 -13.60 -5.19
CA ASP A 156 -13.78 -13.45 -3.87
C ASP A 156 -12.31 -13.92 -3.88
N ALA A 157 -11.39 -13.02 -3.58
CA ALA A 157 -9.95 -13.30 -3.61
C ALA A 157 -9.52 -14.35 -2.56
N TRP A 158 -10.31 -14.54 -1.50
CA TRP A 158 -10.00 -15.52 -0.46
C TRP A 158 -10.35 -16.95 -0.86
N THR A 159 -11.47 -17.13 -1.57
CA THR A 159 -12.05 -18.46 -1.85
C THR A 159 -12.16 -18.81 -3.33
N GLU A 160 -11.85 -17.87 -4.22
CA GLU A 160 -12.05 -17.94 -5.68
C GLU A 160 -13.52 -18.12 -6.10
N ARG A 161 -14.46 -18.02 -5.14
CA ARG A 161 -15.87 -18.15 -5.40
C ARG A 161 -16.38 -16.96 -6.19
N GLU A 162 -17.19 -17.25 -7.21
CA GLU A 162 -17.87 -16.22 -7.97
C GLU A 162 -19.14 -15.72 -7.25
N TYR A 163 -19.33 -14.40 -7.29
CA TYR A 163 -20.51 -13.69 -6.83
C TYR A 163 -21.08 -12.89 -8.01
N THR A 164 -22.40 -12.94 -8.15
CA THR A 164 -23.12 -12.14 -9.14
C THR A 164 -24.11 -11.25 -8.41
N SER A 165 -24.25 -10.01 -8.87
CA SER A 165 -25.23 -9.11 -8.29
C SER A 165 -26.65 -9.54 -8.64
N HIS A 166 -27.55 -9.48 -7.66
CA HIS A 166 -28.98 -9.71 -7.82
C HIS A 166 -29.74 -8.50 -7.26
N ASP A 167 -30.75 -8.02 -7.98
CA ASP A 167 -31.56 -6.85 -7.60
C ASP A 167 -30.73 -5.60 -7.23
N GLY A 168 -29.64 -5.39 -7.97
CA GLY A 168 -28.71 -4.28 -7.76
C GLY A 168 -27.82 -4.40 -6.52
N GLN A 169 -27.86 -5.53 -5.80
CA GLN A 169 -27.03 -5.82 -4.64
C GLN A 169 -25.93 -6.83 -4.99
N LEU A 170 -24.73 -6.63 -4.45
CA LEU A 170 -23.61 -7.57 -4.57
C LEU A 170 -23.15 -7.97 -3.16
N GLY A 171 -22.98 -9.25 -2.91
CA GLY A 171 -22.49 -9.77 -1.64
C GLY A 171 -23.05 -11.16 -1.32
N GLY A 172 -22.99 -11.53 -0.05
CA GLY A 172 -23.49 -12.81 0.43
C GLY A 172 -23.23 -13.02 1.92
N ILE A 173 -23.34 -14.27 2.37
CA ILE A 173 -23.08 -14.64 3.77
C ILE A 173 -21.60 -14.48 4.09
N VAL A 174 -21.31 -13.75 5.16
CA VAL A 174 -19.96 -13.54 5.70
C VAL A 174 -19.91 -14.06 7.13
N GLY A 175 -18.90 -14.86 7.44
CA GLY A 175 -18.70 -15.40 8.78
C GLY A 175 -18.54 -14.31 9.84
N ALA A 176 -18.72 -14.69 11.11
CA ALA A 176 -18.49 -13.81 12.26
C ALA A 176 -17.06 -13.23 12.24
N GLY A 177 -16.93 -11.91 12.36
CA GLY A 177 -15.63 -11.22 12.32
C GLY A 177 -14.83 -11.36 11.01
N ASP A 178 -15.42 -11.93 9.96
CA ASP A 178 -14.75 -12.24 8.70
C ASP A 178 -15.07 -11.22 7.61
N THR A 179 -14.52 -11.43 6.42
CA THR A 179 -14.70 -10.55 5.28
C THR A 179 -14.76 -11.30 3.96
N LEU A 180 -15.53 -10.77 3.00
CA LEU A 180 -15.31 -11.05 1.58
C LEU A 180 -14.37 -9.99 1.01
N LEU A 181 -13.55 -10.38 0.04
CA LEU A 181 -12.72 -9.46 -0.73
C LEU A 181 -13.01 -9.67 -2.22
N LEU A 182 -14.02 -8.96 -2.70
CA LEU A 182 -14.55 -9.13 -4.05
C LEU A 182 -13.77 -8.31 -5.05
N GLN A 183 -13.16 -8.96 -6.04
CA GLN A 183 -12.62 -8.31 -7.24
C GLN A 183 -13.69 -8.29 -8.34
N ILE A 184 -14.06 -7.09 -8.79
CA ILE A 184 -15.03 -6.91 -9.87
C ILE A 184 -14.37 -7.25 -11.22
N VAL A 185 -15.06 -8.06 -12.05
CA VAL A 185 -14.59 -8.53 -13.36
C VAL A 185 -15.41 -7.99 -14.52
#